data_AF-A0A4W3H485-F1
#
_entry.id   AF-A0A4W3H485-F1
#
_cell.length_a   1.000
_cell.length_b   1.000
_cell.length_c   1.000
_cell.angle_alpha   90.00
_cell.angle_beta   90.00
_cell.angle_gamma   90.00
#
_symmetry.space_group_name_H-M   'P 1'
#
loop_
_entity.id
_entity.type
_entity.pdbx_description
1 polymer ?
#
loop_
_entity_poly.entity_id
_entity_poly.type
_entity_poly.pdbx_seq_one_letter_code
_entity_poly.pdbx_strand_id
1 'polypeptide(L)'
;KGKLVIQTAGLSKQEGDTVNLSCSYTTSSTYAALYWHRHHPGLAPQYILYRATNGNDNTADFAKGRFTSQLDTNQRKTTLSISSVIVTDAATYYC
;
A
#
# COMPACT_ATOMS: atom_id res chain seq x y z
N LYS A 1 31.83 14.26 4.06
CA LYS A 1 30.87 15.20 3.43
C LYS A 1 29.52 14.49 3.41
N GLY A 2 28.59 14.93 4.27
CA GLY A 2 27.32 14.22 4.53
C GLY A 2 26.34 14.35 3.36
N LYS A 3 25.50 13.31 3.20
CA LYS A 3 24.34 13.35 2.31
C LYS A 3 23.12 13.64 3.18
N LEU A 4 22.51 14.80 2.98
CA LEU A 4 21.22 15.13 3.56
C LEU A 4 20.18 14.20 2.93
N VAL A 5 19.72 13.20 3.67
CA VAL A 5 18.56 12.38 3.27
C VAL A 5 17.33 13.10 3.79
N ILE A 6 16.64 13.82 2.91
CA ILE A 6 15.30 14.32 3.22
C ILE A 6 14.39 13.10 3.16
N GLN A 7 14.16 12.45 4.30
CA GLN A 7 13.17 11.40 4.41
C GLN A 7 11.80 12.05 4.26
N THR A 8 11.12 11.75 3.16
CA THR A 8 9.73 12.15 2.91
C THR A 8 8.91 11.83 4.15
N ALA A 9 8.01 12.74 4.55
CA ALA A 9 7.29 12.68 5.82
C ALA A 9 6.80 11.25 6.14
N GLY A 10 7.40 10.63 7.16
CA GLY A 10 6.96 9.35 7.68
C GLY A 10 5.58 9.52 8.31
N LEU A 11 4.58 8.81 7.80
CA LEU A 11 3.28 8.77 8.45
C LEU A 11 3.42 7.99 9.76
N SER A 12 3.29 8.68 10.89
CA SER A 12 3.21 8.06 12.21
C SER A 12 1.76 8.01 12.68
N LYS A 13 1.31 6.85 13.15
CA LYS A 13 -0.02 6.61 13.73
C LYS A 13 0.09 5.80 15.00
N GLN A 14 -0.91 5.91 15.87
CA GLN A 14 -0.99 5.12 17.08
C GLN A 14 -1.54 3.73 16.76
N GLU A 15 -1.19 2.73 17.56
CA GLU A 15 -1.81 1.41 17.43
C GLU A 15 -3.32 1.51 17.60
N GLY A 16 -4.07 0.74 16.80
CA GLY A 16 -5.52 0.81 16.74
C GLY A 16 -6.08 1.83 15.75
N ASP A 17 -5.28 2.79 15.27
CA ASP A 17 -5.70 3.75 14.24
C ASP A 17 -5.95 3.06 12.90
N THR A 18 -6.65 3.79 12.02
CA THR A 18 -6.73 3.45 10.58
C THR A 18 -5.76 4.32 9.78
N VAL A 19 -4.95 3.68 8.96
CA VAL A 19 -4.02 4.32 8.02
C VAL A 19 -4.58 4.24 6.60
N ASN A 20 -4.45 5.32 5.84
CA ASN A 20 -4.71 5.34 4.40
C ASN A 20 -3.46 5.76 3.65
N LEU A 21 -2.93 4.87 2.81
CA LEU A 21 -1.78 5.12 1.95
C LEU A 21 -2.26 5.29 0.53
N SER A 22 -1.81 6.34 -0.14
CA SER A 22 -2.30 6.75 -1.45
C SER A 22 -1.18 6.70 -2.48
N CYS A 23 -1.49 6.19 -3.66
CA CYS A 23 -0.54 6.04 -4.76
C CYS A 23 -1.17 6.40 -6.09
N SER A 24 -0.49 7.23 -6.88
CA SER A 24 -0.93 7.57 -8.22
C SER A 24 -0.20 6.72 -9.25
N TYR A 25 -0.88 6.32 -10.32
CA TYR A 25 -0.31 5.55 -11.41
C TYR A 25 -0.61 6.23 -12.75
N THR A 26 0.14 5.87 -13.78
CA THR A 26 -0.11 6.33 -15.14
C THR A 26 -0.10 5.15 -16.08
N THR A 27 -1.09 5.09 -16.97
CA THR A 27 -1.22 4.07 -18.00
C THR A 27 -2.01 4.63 -19.17
N SER A 28 -1.72 4.14 -20.38
CA SER A 28 -2.53 4.35 -21.57
C SER A 28 -3.59 3.25 -21.77
N SER A 29 -3.49 2.16 -21.00
CA SER A 29 -4.42 1.03 -21.05
C SER A 29 -5.68 1.32 -20.23
N THR A 30 -6.82 0.82 -20.69
CA THR A 30 -8.07 0.75 -19.91
C THR A 30 -8.02 -0.34 -18.84
N TYR A 31 -7.10 -1.29 -18.99
CA TYR A 31 -6.78 -2.30 -18.00
C TYR A 31 -5.61 -1.87 -17.12
N ALA A 32 -5.79 -1.97 -15.80
CA ALA A 32 -4.75 -1.81 -14.81
C ALA A 32 -4.92 -2.85 -13.70
N ALA A 33 -3.81 -3.37 -13.19
CA ALA A 33 -3.73 -4.20 -12.00
C ALA A 33 -2.66 -3.61 -11.09
N LEU A 34 -3.06 -3.15 -9.90
CA LEU A 34 -2.15 -2.49 -8.97
C LEU A 34 -1.94 -3.34 -7.73
N TYR A 35 -0.67 -3.50 -7.38
CA TYR A 35 -0.20 -4.38 -6.34
C TYR A 35 0.26 -3.56 -5.15
N TRP A 36 -0.08 -4.03 -3.96
CA TRP A 36 0.45 -3.49 -2.71
C TRP A 36 1.42 -4.49 -2.08
N HIS A 37 2.59 -4.00 -1.76
CA HIS A 37 3.63 -4.72 -1.04
C HIS A 37 4.05 -3.94 0.20
N ARG A 38 4.56 -4.64 1.21
CA ARG A 38 5.31 -4.02 2.31
C ARG A 38 6.72 -4.58 2.39
N HIS A 39 7.64 -3.77 2.87
CA HIS A 39 9.04 -4.12 3.02
C HIS A 39 9.50 -3.71 4.42
N HIS A 40 9.85 -4.71 5.21
CA HIS A 40 10.54 -4.51 6.49
C HIS A 40 12.06 -4.46 6.25
N PRO A 41 12.81 -3.64 7.00
CA PRO A 41 14.27 -3.57 6.85
C PRO A 41 14.93 -4.95 6.92
N GLY A 42 15.69 -5.29 5.88
CA GLY A 42 16.44 -6.55 5.80
C GLY A 42 15.64 -7.78 5.33
N LEU A 43 14.37 -7.64 4.99
CA LEU A 43 13.53 -8.73 4.46
C LEU A 43 13.18 -8.50 2.98
N ALA A 44 12.77 -9.55 2.27
CA ALA A 44 12.22 -9.40 0.93
C ALA A 44 10.85 -8.69 0.97
N PRO A 45 10.44 -7.99 -0.11
CA PRO A 45 9.09 -7.44 -0.22
C PRO A 45 8.01 -8.51 -0.02
N GLN A 46 7.07 -8.25 0.88
CA GLN A 46 5.93 -9.11 1.17
C GLN A 46 4.69 -8.60 0.43
N TYR A 47 4.09 -9.46 -0.38
CA TYR A 47 2.83 -9.19 -1.07
C TYR A 47 1.65 -9.07 -0.08
N ILE A 48 0.78 -8.08 -0.28
CA ILE A 48 -0.40 -7.82 0.54
C ILE A 48 -1.67 -8.15 -0.24
N LEU A 49 -1.91 -7.44 -1.35
CA LEU A 49 -3.11 -7.57 -2.17
C LEU A 49 -2.88 -6.94 -3.55
N TYR A 50 -3.76 -7.23 -4.50
CA TYR A 50 -3.89 -6.43 -5.72
C TYR A 50 -5.35 -6.21 -6.09
N ARG A 51 -5.60 -5.13 -6.82
CA ARG A 51 -6.91 -4.81 -7.39
C ARG A 51 -6.77 -4.55 -8.89
N ALA A 52 -7.67 -5.11 -9.69
CA ALA A 52 -7.67 -4.91 -11.13
C ALA A 52 -8.97 -4.31 -11.64
N THR A 53 -8.92 -3.58 -12.75
CA THR A 53 -10.10 -2.91 -13.32
C THR A 53 -11.18 -3.89 -13.79
N ASN A 54 -10.83 -5.15 -14.04
CA ASN A 54 -11.77 -6.22 -14.40
C ASN A 54 -12.31 -7.01 -13.18
N GLY A 55 -11.98 -6.58 -11.95
CA GLY A 55 -12.41 -7.25 -10.71
C GLY A 55 -11.64 -8.54 -10.39
N ASN A 56 -10.62 -8.89 -11.15
CA ASN A 56 -9.70 -9.95 -10.77
C ASN A 56 -8.84 -9.45 -9.61
N ASP A 57 -9.19 -9.85 -8.40
CA ASP A 57 -8.62 -9.32 -7.17
C ASP A 57 -8.07 -10.45 -6.31
N ASN A 58 -7.02 -10.16 -5.54
CA ASN A 58 -6.52 -11.10 -4.54
C ASN A 58 -6.05 -10.37 -3.28
N THR A 59 -6.06 -11.07 -2.16
CA THR A 59 -5.59 -10.59 -0.86
C THR A 59 -4.90 -11.74 -0.14
N ALA A 60 -3.65 -11.53 0.30
CA ALA A 60 -2.90 -12.50 1.09
C ALA A 60 -3.63 -12.84 2.40
N ASP A 61 -3.49 -14.07 2.88
CA ASP A 61 -4.28 -14.54 4.03
C ASP A 61 -4.08 -13.70 5.29
N PHE A 62 -2.85 -13.28 5.59
CA PHE A 62 -2.55 -12.41 6.75
C PHE A 62 -3.19 -11.02 6.64
N ALA A 63 -3.52 -10.60 5.43
CA ALA A 63 -4.01 -9.27 5.11
C ALA A 63 -5.55 -9.20 5.11
N LYS A 64 -6.23 -10.35 4.99
CA LYS A 64 -7.69 -10.44 4.99
C LYS A 64 -8.28 -9.82 6.27
N GLY A 65 -9.36 -9.05 6.11
CA GLY A 65 -10.07 -8.40 7.22
C GLY A 65 -9.48 -7.08 7.71
N ARG A 66 -8.15 -6.86 7.60
CA ARG A 66 -7.50 -5.61 8.04
C ARG A 66 -7.01 -4.71 6.91
N PHE A 67 -6.59 -5.30 5.79
CA PHE A 67 -6.07 -4.56 4.65
C PHE A 67 -7.10 -4.57 3.53
N THR A 68 -7.46 -3.39 3.06
CA THR A 68 -8.33 -3.21 1.90
C THR A 68 -7.71 -2.22 0.93
N SER A 69 -8.06 -2.31 -0.35
CA SER A 69 -7.62 -1.32 -1.32
C SER A 69 -8.73 -0.95 -2.29
N GLN A 70 -8.73 0.32 -2.67
CA GLN A 70 -9.62 0.90 -3.66
C GLN A 70 -8.80 1.36 -4.86
N LEU A 71 -9.24 0.97 -6.06
CA LEU A 71 -8.70 1.40 -7.34
C LEU A 71 -9.64 2.44 -7.94
N ASP A 72 -9.20 3.69 -8.00
CA ASP A 72 -9.90 4.78 -8.69
C ASP A 72 -9.26 4.98 -10.07
N THR A 73 -9.95 4.54 -11.12
CA THR A 73 -9.49 4.68 -12.50
C THR A 73 -9.64 6.09 -13.05
N ASN A 74 -10.58 6.87 -12.52
CA ASN A 74 -10.82 8.24 -12.96
C ASN A 74 -9.71 9.17 -12.47
N GLN A 75 -9.30 9.01 -11.21
CA GLN A 75 -8.20 9.76 -10.59
C GLN A 75 -6.84 9.11 -10.81
N ARG A 76 -6.79 7.93 -11.46
CA ARG A 76 -5.59 7.09 -11.62
C ARG A 76 -4.85 6.93 -10.30
N LYS A 77 -5.57 6.47 -9.28
CA LYS A 77 -5.08 6.33 -7.92
C LYS A 77 -5.47 4.98 -7.32
N THR A 78 -4.59 4.40 -6.51
CA THR A 78 -4.95 3.34 -5.57
C THR A 78 -4.73 3.81 -4.14
N THR A 79 -5.65 3.44 -3.26
CA THR A 79 -5.52 3.70 -1.82
C THR A 79 -5.53 2.38 -1.08
N LEU A 80 -4.54 2.13 -0.23
CA LEU A 80 -4.51 1.03 0.73
C LEU A 80 -5.00 1.55 2.08
N SER A 81 -6.00 0.91 2.65
CA SER A 81 -6.50 1.16 3.99
C SER A 81 -6.09 0.00 4.90
N ILE A 82 -5.48 0.32 6.04
CA ILE A 82 -5.08 -0.64 7.07
C ILE A 82 -5.83 -0.26 8.34
N SER A 83 -6.77 -1.11 8.76
CA SER A 83 -7.52 -0.90 10.01
C SER A 83 -6.79 -1.49 11.20
N SER A 84 -6.96 -0.84 12.36
CA SER A 84 -6.41 -1.27 13.64
C SER A 84 -4.93 -1.62 13.52
N VAL A 85 -4.12 -0.66 13.08
CA VAL A 85 -2.68 -0.86 12.85
C VAL A 85 -1.97 -1.31 14.13
N ILE A 86 -0.98 -2.16 13.99
CA ILE A 86 -0.10 -2.63 15.07
C ILE A 86 1.36 -2.36 14.75
N VAL A 87 2.26 -2.45 15.74
CA VAL A 87 3.72 -2.19 15.54
C VAL A 87 4.29 -2.96 14.35
N THR A 88 3.89 -4.23 14.15
CA THR A 88 4.41 -5.06 13.04
C THR A 88 3.97 -4.59 11.65
N ASP A 89 2.96 -3.74 11.56
CA ASP A 89 2.53 -3.12 10.30
C ASP A 89 3.44 -1.94 9.90
N ALA A 90 4.33 -1.47 10.79
CA ALA A 90 5.32 -0.45 10.47
C ALA A 90 6.33 -1.01 9.45
N ALA A 91 6.25 -0.51 8.22
CA ALA A 91 7.06 -0.93 7.08
C ALA A 91 7.07 0.16 6.01
N THR A 92 7.92 0.02 4.99
CA THR A 92 7.77 0.79 3.76
C THR A 92 6.77 0.08 2.85
N TYR A 93 5.74 0.79 2.40
CA TYR A 93 4.70 0.27 1.53
C TYR A 93 4.95 0.71 0.09
N TYR A 94 4.77 -0.21 -0.85
CA TYR A 94 4.98 0.00 -2.27
C TYR A 94 3.73 -0.36 -3.07
N CYS A 95 3.56 0.45 -4.10
CA CYS A 95 2.68 0.40 -5.25
C CYS A 95 3.52 0.90 -6.44
#